data_AF-A0A7K1ZU59-F1
#
_entry.id   AF-A0A7K1ZU59-F1
#
_cell.length_a   1.000
_cell.length_b   1.000
_cell.length_c   1.000
_cell.angle_alpha   90.00
_cell.angle_beta   90.00
_cell.angle_gamma   90.00
#
_symmetry.space_group_name_H-M   'P 1'
#
loop_
_entity.id
_entity.type
_entity.pdbx_description
1 polymer ?
#
loop_
_entity_poly.entity_id
_entity_poly.type
_entity_poly.pdbx_seq_one_letter_code
_entity_poly.pdbx_strand_id
1 'polypeptide(L)'
;MEEIADAVLAASERWLSGPALGEALDPKLKLKPPYIREYLSRARNAGASGALAWCLLAEDSLDKGGVAKPSALYFTAGQMKFVTMARTILSEVTEAEIVDDIARPWRYPSERGSLMWDSVDDRDHALSAADPTDKSRNPKLTNPGAEALAIIGLSRYPCFAAPQGTLTQGCSGSWKRGLFVWPLWSAPATARAVGSLLAQVVAPEGSERWRGDWYRSWGISRVMQSQVRRSSQGGYGTFGPPRVVWQRE
;
A
#
# COMPACT_ATOMS: atom_id res chain seq x y z
N MET A 1 -9.70 -14.42 14.90
CA MET A 1 -8.71 -14.59 13.82
C MET A 1 -9.40 -15.05 12.56
N GLU A 2 -10.16 -16.13 12.63
CA GLU A 2 -11.05 -16.61 11.55
C GLU A 2 -11.99 -15.50 11.04
N GLU A 3 -12.67 -14.77 11.94
CA GLU A 3 -13.52 -13.62 11.55
C GLU A 3 -12.76 -12.53 10.73
N ILE A 4 -11.47 -12.32 11.02
CA ILE A 4 -10.65 -11.37 10.25
C ILE A 4 -10.36 -11.95 8.86
N ALA A 5 -10.03 -13.24 8.79
CA ALA A 5 -9.78 -13.92 7.53
C ALA A 5 -11.04 -13.94 6.65
N ASP A 6 -12.22 -14.24 7.21
CA ASP A 6 -13.51 -14.14 6.53
C ASP A 6 -13.75 -12.73 5.98
N ALA A 7 -13.48 -11.70 6.79
CA ALA A 7 -13.63 -10.31 6.35
C ALA A 7 -12.67 -9.95 5.21
N VAL A 8 -11.44 -10.47 5.22
CA VAL A 8 -10.46 -10.28 4.14
C VAL A 8 -10.90 -10.99 2.87
N LEU A 9 -11.36 -12.25 2.95
CA LEU A 9 -11.84 -13.01 1.80
C LEU A 9 -13.09 -12.37 1.18
N ALA A 10 -14.04 -11.92 2.01
CA ALA A 10 -15.24 -11.21 1.55
C ALA A 10 -14.89 -9.85 0.91
N ALA A 11 -13.88 -9.13 1.42
CA ALA A 11 -13.39 -7.91 0.79
C ALA A 11 -12.71 -8.19 -0.56
N SER A 12 -11.92 -9.27 -0.63
CA SER A 12 -11.22 -9.73 -1.83
C SER A 12 -12.20 -9.99 -2.98
N GLU A 13 -13.26 -10.76 -2.72
CA GLU A 13 -14.30 -11.06 -3.71
C GLU A 13 -14.96 -9.78 -4.28
N ARG A 14 -15.31 -8.83 -3.40
CA ARG A 14 -15.92 -7.54 -3.80
C ARG A 14 -14.96 -6.68 -4.63
N TRP A 15 -13.67 -6.80 -4.40
CA TRP A 15 -12.67 -6.00 -5.11
C TRP A 15 -12.32 -6.59 -6.47
N LEU A 16 -12.22 -7.92 -6.56
CA LEU A 16 -12.02 -8.66 -7.80
C LEU A 16 -13.16 -8.44 -8.80
N SER A 17 -14.40 -8.41 -8.31
CA SER A 17 -15.62 -8.15 -9.10
C SER A 17 -15.91 -6.64 -9.31
N GLY A 18 -15.28 -5.77 -8.53
CA GLY A 18 -15.54 -4.34 -8.53
C GLY A 18 -14.60 -3.54 -9.45
N PRO A 19 -14.86 -2.23 -9.64
CA PRO A 19 -14.10 -1.40 -10.57
C PRO A 19 -12.62 -1.26 -10.21
N ALA A 20 -12.22 -1.36 -8.94
CA ALA A 20 -10.83 -1.17 -8.55
C ALA A 20 -9.86 -2.18 -9.17
N LEU A 21 -10.31 -3.42 -9.37
CA LEU A 21 -9.52 -4.48 -9.98
C LEU A 21 -10.28 -5.18 -11.12
N GLY A 22 -11.36 -4.61 -11.65
CA GLY A 22 -12.19 -5.27 -12.67
C GLY A 22 -11.44 -5.55 -13.97
N GLU A 23 -11.73 -6.66 -14.64
CA GLU A 23 -10.92 -7.26 -15.72
C GLU A 23 -10.44 -6.29 -16.80
N ALA A 24 -11.33 -5.39 -17.25
CA ALA A 24 -11.08 -4.42 -18.31
C ALA A 24 -10.11 -3.28 -17.93
N LEU A 25 -9.72 -3.16 -16.66
CA LEU A 25 -8.78 -2.15 -16.19
C LEU A 25 -7.37 -2.41 -16.74
N ASP A 26 -6.72 -1.37 -17.28
CA ASP A 26 -5.32 -1.43 -17.66
C ASP A 26 -4.48 -1.90 -16.46
N PRO A 27 -3.78 -3.04 -16.56
CA PRO A 27 -3.11 -3.61 -15.41
C PRO A 27 -1.88 -2.82 -14.95
N LYS A 28 -1.43 -1.83 -15.73
CA LYS A 28 -0.41 -0.84 -15.36
C LYS A 28 -0.99 0.51 -14.92
N LEU A 29 -2.31 0.67 -14.95
CA LEU A 29 -3.02 1.92 -14.66
C LEU A 29 -2.55 3.11 -15.52
N LYS A 30 -2.10 2.89 -16.77
CA LYS A 30 -1.65 3.95 -17.67
C LYS A 30 -2.84 4.57 -18.43
N LEU A 31 -3.81 5.05 -17.66
CA LEU A 31 -5.06 5.61 -18.17
C LEU A 31 -4.87 7.05 -18.66
N LYS A 32 -5.47 7.41 -19.79
CA LYS A 32 -5.60 8.81 -20.24
C LYS A 32 -6.73 9.53 -19.48
N PRO A 33 -6.75 10.88 -19.43
CA PRO A 33 -7.69 11.63 -18.59
C PRO A 33 -9.17 11.23 -18.70
N PRO A 34 -9.76 11.00 -19.91
CA PRO A 34 -11.15 10.56 -20.01
C PRO A 34 -11.41 9.21 -19.31
N TYR A 35 -10.46 8.28 -19.42
CA TYR A 35 -10.55 6.96 -18.79
C TYR A 35 -10.29 7.00 -17.28
N ILE A 36 -9.51 7.96 -16.78
CA ILE A 36 -9.38 8.20 -15.33
C ILE A 36 -10.74 8.63 -14.77
N ARG A 37 -11.39 9.60 -15.42
CA ARG A 37 -12.72 10.09 -15.00
C ARG A 37 -13.76 8.96 -15.02
N GLU A 38 -13.76 8.15 -16.08
CA GLU A 38 -14.66 7.02 -16.19
C GLU A 38 -14.42 5.99 -15.07
N TYR A 39 -13.15 5.60 -14.84
CA TYR A 39 -12.75 4.68 -13.78
C TYR A 39 -13.22 5.14 -12.40
N LEU A 40 -12.95 6.42 -12.08
CA LEU A 40 -13.29 7.02 -10.79
C LEU A 40 -14.82 7.26 -10.65
N SER A 41 -15.52 7.53 -11.75
CA SER A 41 -16.99 7.61 -11.77
C SER A 41 -17.63 6.26 -11.43
N ARG A 42 -17.15 5.17 -12.04
CA ARG A 42 -17.58 3.81 -11.70
C ARG A 42 -17.29 3.46 -10.24
N ALA A 43 -16.13 3.89 -9.73
CA ALA A 43 -15.73 3.67 -8.34
C ALA A 43 -16.64 4.37 -7.32
N ARG A 44 -17.20 5.54 -7.64
CA ARG A 44 -18.01 6.35 -6.71
C ARG A 44 -19.18 5.56 -6.09
N ASN A 45 -19.81 4.68 -6.86
CA ASN A 45 -20.98 3.91 -6.42
C ASN A 45 -20.65 2.46 -6.01
N ALA A 46 -19.37 2.08 -6.01
CA ALA A 46 -18.94 0.69 -5.81
C ALA A 46 -18.52 0.36 -4.36
N GLY A 47 -18.93 1.18 -3.38
CA GLY A 47 -18.68 0.96 -1.96
C GLY A 47 -17.20 0.70 -1.64
N ALA A 48 -16.91 -0.45 -1.02
CA ALA A 48 -15.55 -0.82 -0.61
C ALA A 48 -14.57 -0.98 -1.79
N SER A 49 -15.02 -1.46 -2.95
CA SER A 49 -14.16 -1.51 -4.15
C SER A 49 -13.84 -0.09 -4.61
N GLY A 50 -14.81 0.82 -4.52
CA GLY A 50 -14.59 2.24 -4.77
C GLY A 50 -13.44 2.82 -3.94
N ALA A 51 -13.37 2.49 -2.65
CA ALA A 51 -12.32 2.97 -1.75
C ALA A 51 -10.91 2.65 -2.24
N LEU A 52 -10.67 1.43 -2.75
CA LEU A 52 -9.36 1.06 -3.30
C LEU A 52 -9.02 1.87 -4.56
N ALA A 53 -9.98 2.12 -5.45
CA ALA A 53 -9.74 2.89 -6.68
C ALA A 53 -9.22 4.31 -6.39
N TRP A 54 -9.79 4.99 -5.39
CA TRP A 54 -9.34 6.31 -4.93
C TRP A 54 -7.97 6.31 -4.24
N CYS A 55 -7.42 5.14 -3.90
CA CYS A 55 -6.09 5.00 -3.33
C CYS A 55 -5.03 4.67 -4.39
N LEU A 56 -5.46 4.30 -5.60
CA LEU A 56 -4.57 3.98 -6.72
C LEU A 56 -4.29 5.19 -7.60
N LEU A 57 -5.34 5.96 -7.95
CA LEU A 57 -5.27 7.09 -8.87
C LEU A 57 -6.13 8.27 -8.39
N ALA A 58 -5.72 9.48 -8.78
CA ALA A 58 -6.50 10.70 -8.63
C ALA A 58 -6.75 11.35 -10.00
N GLU A 59 -7.93 11.93 -10.20
CA GLU A 59 -8.24 12.73 -11.39
C GLU A 59 -7.25 13.89 -11.51
N ASP A 60 -6.85 14.22 -12.74
CA ASP A 60 -5.86 15.28 -13.06
C ASP A 60 -4.45 15.08 -12.48
N SER A 61 -4.17 13.91 -11.91
CA SER A 61 -2.82 13.52 -11.51
C SER A 61 -2.13 12.80 -12.65
N LEU A 62 -1.35 13.53 -13.46
CA LEU A 62 -0.71 12.99 -14.67
C LEU A 62 0.81 12.90 -14.56
N ASP A 63 1.39 11.92 -15.23
CA ASP A 63 2.83 11.83 -15.46
C ASP A 63 3.24 12.68 -16.68
N LYS A 64 4.55 12.71 -16.98
CA LYS A 64 5.08 13.49 -18.11
C LYS A 64 4.56 13.02 -19.47
N GLY A 65 4.03 11.81 -19.57
CA GLY A 65 3.42 11.24 -20.77
C GLY A 65 1.92 11.52 -20.90
N GLY A 66 1.33 12.30 -19.98
CA GLY A 66 -0.09 12.66 -20.03
C GLY A 66 -1.04 11.50 -19.68
N VAL A 67 -0.52 10.47 -19.00
CA VAL A 67 -1.33 9.36 -18.44
C VAL A 67 -1.31 9.43 -16.91
N ALA A 68 -2.16 8.65 -16.26
CA ALA A 68 -2.31 8.67 -14.82
C ALA A 68 -0.96 8.46 -14.10
N LYS A 69 -0.68 9.35 -13.16
CA LYS A 69 0.38 9.20 -12.17
C LYS A 69 -0.21 8.44 -10.98
N PRO A 70 0.33 7.26 -10.63
CA PRO A 70 -0.23 6.46 -9.56
C PRO A 70 0.17 7.01 -8.18
N SER A 71 -0.49 6.49 -7.15
CA SER A 71 -0.18 6.81 -5.75
C SER A 71 1.28 6.50 -5.40
N ALA A 72 1.76 7.16 -4.34
CA ALA A 72 3.11 6.96 -3.83
C ALA A 72 3.37 5.52 -3.38
N LEU A 73 2.31 4.73 -3.11
CA LEU A 73 2.36 3.32 -2.70
C LEU A 73 2.32 2.33 -3.87
N TYR A 74 2.23 2.82 -5.12
CA TYR A 74 2.34 1.99 -6.31
C TYR A 74 3.81 1.66 -6.60
N PHE A 75 4.27 0.50 -6.18
CA PHE A 75 5.71 0.13 -6.20
C PHE A 75 6.14 -0.74 -7.38
N THR A 76 5.19 -1.21 -8.19
CA THR A 76 5.48 -2.03 -9.37
C THR A 76 5.89 -1.19 -10.58
N ALA A 77 6.75 -1.71 -11.44
CA ALA A 77 7.09 -1.10 -12.73
C ALA A 77 7.51 -2.16 -13.77
N GLY A 78 7.74 -1.72 -15.02
CA GLY A 78 8.24 -2.58 -16.08
C GLY A 78 7.29 -3.74 -16.41
N GLN A 79 7.72 -4.97 -16.11
CA GLN A 79 6.94 -6.19 -16.30
C GLN A 79 5.99 -6.47 -15.12
N MET A 80 6.22 -5.87 -13.95
CA MET A 80 5.31 -5.97 -12.81
C MET A 80 4.09 -5.09 -13.05
N LYS A 81 2.92 -5.74 -13.10
CA LYS A 81 1.63 -5.10 -13.36
C LYS A 81 0.81 -5.15 -12.08
N PHE A 82 0.74 -4.03 -11.35
CA PHE A 82 0.11 -3.94 -10.03
C PHE A 82 -1.26 -4.63 -9.97
N VAL A 83 -2.17 -4.28 -10.90
CA VAL A 83 -3.54 -4.80 -10.87
C VAL A 83 -3.56 -6.31 -11.08
N THR A 84 -2.74 -6.83 -12.00
CA THR A 84 -2.62 -8.28 -12.21
C THR A 84 -2.11 -8.97 -10.95
N MET A 85 -1.08 -8.43 -10.31
CA MET A 85 -0.52 -9.01 -9.10
C MET A 85 -1.50 -8.96 -7.93
N ALA A 86 -2.16 -7.82 -7.73
CA ALA A 86 -3.19 -7.67 -6.70
C ALA A 86 -4.36 -8.65 -6.91
N ARG A 87 -4.79 -8.86 -8.17
CA ARG A 87 -5.80 -9.89 -8.48
C ARG A 87 -5.34 -11.28 -8.05
N THR A 88 -4.15 -11.69 -8.51
CA THR A 88 -3.59 -13.01 -8.18
C THR A 88 -3.48 -13.23 -6.67
N ILE A 89 -2.94 -12.25 -5.94
CA ILE A 89 -2.81 -12.32 -4.48
C ILE A 89 -4.18 -12.51 -3.83
N LEU A 90 -5.15 -11.66 -4.15
CA LEU A 90 -6.48 -11.71 -3.55
C LEU A 90 -7.31 -12.93 -3.97
N SER A 91 -7.07 -13.50 -5.16
CA SER A 91 -7.79 -14.69 -5.63
C SER A 91 -7.24 -16.00 -5.10
N GLU A 92 -5.97 -16.03 -4.72
CA GLU A 92 -5.27 -17.26 -4.32
C GLU A 92 -4.98 -17.34 -2.81
N VAL A 93 -5.09 -16.23 -2.08
CA VAL A 93 -4.86 -16.22 -0.62
C VAL A 93 -5.90 -17.09 0.09
N THR A 94 -5.43 -17.87 1.05
CA THR A 94 -6.29 -18.75 1.85
C THR A 94 -6.51 -18.20 3.26
N GLU A 95 -7.58 -18.65 3.91
CA GLU A 95 -7.86 -18.34 5.31
C GLU A 95 -6.69 -18.71 6.23
N ALA A 96 -6.13 -19.91 6.03
CA ALA A 96 -5.00 -20.41 6.82
C ALA A 96 -3.76 -19.50 6.71
N GLU A 97 -3.47 -18.97 5.53
CA GLU A 97 -2.36 -18.03 5.31
C GLU A 97 -2.60 -16.68 5.99
N ILE A 98 -3.83 -16.17 5.93
CA ILE A 98 -4.19 -14.92 6.61
C ILE A 98 -4.06 -15.09 8.14
N VAL A 99 -4.55 -16.21 8.67
CA VAL A 99 -4.46 -16.50 10.10
C VAL A 99 -3.01 -16.68 10.54
N ASP A 100 -2.20 -17.43 9.79
CA ASP A 100 -0.79 -17.68 10.13
C ASP A 100 0.01 -16.37 10.13
N ASP A 101 -0.11 -15.54 9.08
CA ASP A 101 0.66 -14.31 8.92
C ASP A 101 0.30 -13.20 9.93
N ILE A 102 -0.90 -13.23 10.50
CA ILE A 102 -1.28 -12.32 11.59
C ILE A 102 -0.85 -12.88 12.95
N ALA A 103 -0.99 -14.19 13.16
CA ALA A 103 -0.83 -14.80 14.49
C ALA A 103 0.61 -15.22 14.79
N ARG A 104 1.48 -15.34 13.78
CA ARG A 104 2.82 -15.89 13.93
C ARG A 104 3.89 -14.97 13.32
N PRO A 105 5.15 -15.09 13.77
CA PRO A 105 6.27 -14.47 13.07
C PRO A 105 6.30 -14.92 11.62
N TRP A 106 6.52 -13.97 10.71
CA TRP A 106 6.60 -14.19 9.27
C TRP A 106 7.71 -15.18 8.91
N ARG A 107 7.39 -16.13 8.03
CA ARG A 107 8.28 -17.24 7.64
C ARG A 107 8.63 -17.26 6.16
N TYR A 108 7.93 -16.46 5.36
CA TYR A 108 8.12 -16.36 3.91
C TYR A 108 8.00 -17.72 3.19
N PRO A 109 6.85 -18.42 3.29
CA PRO A 109 6.73 -19.79 2.77
C PRO A 109 6.49 -19.88 1.25
N SER A 110 6.22 -18.77 0.56
CA SER A 110 5.67 -18.78 -0.80
C SER A 110 6.54 -18.03 -1.81
N GLU A 111 6.64 -18.53 -3.05
CA GLU A 111 7.23 -17.80 -4.19
C GLU A 111 6.20 -16.93 -4.94
N ARG A 112 4.96 -16.79 -4.41
CA ARG A 112 3.93 -15.93 -5.01
C ARG A 112 4.40 -14.48 -5.06
N GLY A 113 3.88 -13.75 -6.06
CA GLY A 113 4.28 -12.37 -6.35
C GLY A 113 4.08 -11.44 -5.15
N SER A 114 4.95 -10.44 -5.03
CA SER A 114 4.89 -9.41 -3.98
C SER A 114 4.71 -8.03 -4.58
N LEU A 115 3.96 -7.16 -3.91
CA LEU A 115 3.77 -5.77 -4.30
C LEU A 115 4.93 -4.86 -3.88
N MET A 116 6.04 -5.44 -3.41
CA MET A 116 7.27 -4.79 -2.95
C MET A 116 7.11 -4.00 -1.64
N TRP A 117 6.05 -4.27 -0.88
CA TRP A 117 5.76 -3.57 0.36
C TRP A 117 6.46 -4.18 1.59
N ASP A 118 7.09 -5.35 1.47
CA ASP A 118 7.98 -5.81 2.53
C ASP A 118 9.36 -5.16 2.36
N SER A 119 9.98 -4.77 3.47
CA SER A 119 11.37 -4.34 3.48
C SER A 119 12.35 -5.40 2.97
N VAL A 120 12.02 -6.70 3.08
CA VAL A 120 12.87 -7.78 2.52
C VAL A 120 12.83 -7.81 0.99
N ASP A 121 11.89 -7.10 0.37
CA ASP A 121 11.79 -6.97 -1.08
C ASP A 121 12.86 -6.02 -1.65
N ASP A 122 13.53 -5.25 -0.79
CA ASP A 122 14.63 -4.35 -1.14
C ASP A 122 15.93 -5.14 -1.38
N ARG A 123 16.04 -5.69 -2.59
CA ARG A 123 17.14 -6.57 -3.00
C ARG A 123 18.06 -5.87 -3.99
N ASP A 124 18.76 -4.84 -3.53
CA ASP A 124 19.76 -4.13 -4.33
C ASP A 124 20.91 -5.10 -4.71
N HIS A 125 21.26 -5.17 -6.00
CA HIS A 125 22.32 -6.02 -6.51
C HIS A 125 23.64 -5.79 -5.78
N ALA A 126 23.98 -4.53 -5.48
CA ALA A 126 25.24 -4.20 -4.80
C ALA A 126 25.30 -4.68 -3.35
N LEU A 127 24.14 -4.96 -2.74
CA LEU A 127 24.00 -5.36 -1.35
C LEU A 127 23.54 -6.82 -1.20
N SER A 128 23.31 -7.54 -2.30
CA SER A 128 22.79 -8.90 -2.31
C SER A 128 23.92 -9.92 -2.41
N ALA A 129 23.89 -10.95 -1.55
CA ALA A 129 24.86 -12.04 -1.56
C ALA A 129 24.76 -12.96 -2.80
N ALA A 130 23.60 -12.94 -3.47
CA ALA A 130 23.34 -13.67 -4.71
C ALA A 130 22.52 -12.79 -5.66
N ASP A 131 22.59 -13.08 -6.96
CA ASP A 131 21.87 -12.33 -7.99
C ASP A 131 20.36 -12.31 -7.67
N PRO A 132 19.77 -11.13 -7.40
CA PRO A 132 18.37 -11.01 -7.04
C PRO A 132 17.41 -11.33 -8.19
N THR A 133 17.91 -11.44 -9.43
CA THR A 133 17.13 -11.84 -10.60
C THR A 133 17.12 -13.36 -10.82
N ASP A 134 18.01 -14.09 -10.15
CA ASP A 134 18.08 -15.56 -10.23
C ASP A 134 17.03 -16.19 -9.32
N LYS A 135 15.88 -16.52 -9.91
CA LYS A 135 14.76 -17.15 -9.20
C LYS A 135 15.05 -18.56 -8.71
N SER A 136 16.05 -19.24 -9.28
CA SER A 136 16.36 -20.63 -8.93
C SER A 136 17.24 -20.70 -7.68
N ARG A 137 18.24 -19.83 -7.57
CA ARG A 137 19.19 -19.80 -6.45
C ARG A 137 18.86 -18.77 -5.39
N ASN A 138 18.03 -17.79 -5.73
CA ASN A 138 17.65 -16.71 -4.83
C ASN A 138 16.15 -16.35 -5.03
N PRO A 139 15.24 -17.32 -4.83
CA PRO A 139 13.81 -17.10 -5.01
C PRO A 139 13.34 -15.95 -4.12
N LYS A 140 12.39 -15.15 -4.64
CA LYS A 140 11.76 -14.11 -3.85
C LYS A 140 10.61 -14.75 -3.08
N LEU A 141 10.78 -14.86 -1.76
CA LEU A 141 9.78 -15.45 -0.88
C LEU A 141 8.90 -14.38 -0.23
N THR A 142 7.63 -14.69 -0.01
CA THR A 142 6.59 -13.78 0.45
C THR A 142 5.70 -14.44 1.51
N ASN A 143 4.94 -13.62 2.22
CA ASN A 143 3.87 -14.01 3.15
C ASN A 143 2.53 -13.64 2.50
N PRO A 144 1.80 -14.59 1.87
CA PRO A 144 0.62 -14.28 1.07
C PRO A 144 -0.52 -13.61 1.83
N GLY A 145 -0.75 -14.00 3.09
CA GLY A 145 -1.74 -13.39 3.97
C GLY A 145 -1.40 -11.93 4.28
N ALA A 146 -0.13 -11.63 4.55
CA ALA A 146 0.35 -10.27 4.76
C ALA A 146 0.20 -9.39 3.50
N GLU A 147 0.51 -9.92 2.31
CA GLU A 147 0.31 -9.21 1.04
C GLU A 147 -1.18 -8.89 0.80
N ALA A 148 -2.07 -9.86 1.05
CA ALA A 148 -3.52 -9.64 0.95
C ALA A 148 -4.00 -8.57 1.93
N LEU A 149 -3.58 -8.64 3.20
CA LEU A 149 -3.90 -7.63 4.22
C LEU A 149 -3.37 -6.24 3.85
N ALA A 150 -2.19 -6.15 3.24
CA ALA A 150 -1.61 -4.90 2.78
C ALA A 150 -2.45 -4.28 1.65
N ILE A 151 -2.95 -5.10 0.71
CA ILE A 151 -3.89 -4.63 -0.32
C ILE A 151 -5.18 -4.12 0.36
N ILE A 152 -5.70 -4.84 1.35
CA ILE A 152 -6.86 -4.38 2.14
C ILE A 152 -6.57 -3.03 2.81
N GLY A 153 -5.42 -2.91 3.47
CA GLY A 153 -4.96 -1.71 4.15
C GLY A 153 -4.80 -0.51 3.21
N LEU A 154 -4.36 -0.73 1.96
CA LEU A 154 -4.17 0.32 0.95
C LEU A 154 -5.46 1.12 0.71
N SER A 155 -6.64 0.50 0.81
CA SER A 155 -7.94 1.18 0.65
C SER A 155 -8.22 2.29 1.68
N ARG A 156 -7.31 2.49 2.65
CA ARG A 156 -7.38 3.52 3.68
C ARG A 156 -6.43 4.70 3.43
N TYR A 157 -5.69 4.69 2.32
CA TYR A 157 -4.71 5.72 1.96
C TYR A 157 -5.09 6.41 0.64
N PRO A 158 -6.14 7.25 0.63
CA PRO A 158 -6.58 7.94 -0.58
C PRO A 158 -5.47 8.81 -1.16
N CYS A 159 -5.55 9.01 -2.47
CA CYS A 159 -4.68 9.94 -3.18
C CYS A 159 -5.45 11.11 -3.77
N PHE A 160 -4.74 12.22 -3.95
CA PHE A 160 -5.29 13.50 -4.38
C PHE A 160 -4.38 14.12 -5.44
N ALA A 161 -4.95 14.85 -6.38
CA ALA A 161 -4.15 15.66 -7.28
C ALA A 161 -3.63 16.91 -6.59
N ALA A 162 -2.41 17.30 -6.93
CA ALA A 162 -1.77 18.53 -6.54
C ALA A 162 -0.90 19.04 -7.70
N PRO A 163 -0.48 20.33 -7.68
CA PRO A 163 0.35 20.90 -8.74
C PRO A 163 1.65 20.10 -9.00
N GLN A 164 2.25 19.51 -7.96
CA GLN A 164 3.44 18.68 -8.02
C GLN A 164 3.17 17.19 -8.36
N GLY A 165 1.92 16.83 -8.67
CA GLY A 165 1.45 15.49 -9.00
C GLY A 165 0.61 14.85 -7.90
N THR A 166 0.73 13.53 -7.72
CA THR A 166 -0.10 12.77 -6.78
C THR A 166 0.37 12.96 -5.34
N LEU A 167 -0.53 13.43 -4.47
CA LEU A 167 -0.39 13.31 -3.03
C LEU A 167 -1.04 12.00 -2.59
N THR A 168 -0.43 11.29 -1.67
CA THR A 168 -0.99 10.05 -1.10
C THR A 168 -0.99 10.20 0.40
N GLN A 169 -2.13 9.94 1.04
CA GLN A 169 -2.25 10.04 2.49
C GLN A 169 -1.16 9.21 3.18
N GLY A 170 -0.62 9.73 4.28
CA GLY A 170 0.50 9.11 5.01
C GLY A 170 1.85 9.20 4.29
N CYS A 171 1.90 9.65 3.02
CA CYS A 171 3.14 9.80 2.28
C CYS A 171 3.60 11.26 2.20
N SER A 172 4.90 11.50 2.31
CA SER A 172 5.51 12.82 2.17
C SER A 172 6.87 12.75 1.48
N GLY A 173 7.50 13.91 1.23
CA GLY A 173 8.77 14.01 0.54
C GLY A 173 8.65 14.00 -0.98
N SER A 174 9.76 13.75 -1.66
CA SER A 174 9.80 13.71 -3.13
C SER A 174 9.69 12.28 -3.64
N TRP A 175 9.40 12.09 -4.94
CA TRP A 175 9.24 10.76 -5.54
C TRP A 175 10.43 9.81 -5.26
N LYS A 176 11.67 10.32 -5.25
CA LYS A 176 12.88 9.52 -4.99
C LYS A 176 13.29 9.46 -3.51
N ARG A 177 12.70 10.30 -2.66
CA ARG A 177 13.00 10.40 -1.22
C ARG A 177 11.69 10.53 -0.47
N GLY A 178 10.85 9.51 -0.62
CA GLY A 178 9.54 9.48 -0.01
C GLY A 178 9.62 8.95 1.41
N LEU A 179 8.66 9.34 2.24
CA LEU A 179 8.43 8.78 3.56
C LEU A 179 6.98 8.30 3.62
N PHE A 180 6.74 7.25 4.39
CA PHE A 180 5.42 6.78 4.73
C PHE A 180 5.28 6.72 6.25
N VAL A 181 4.19 7.26 6.78
CA VAL A 181 3.91 7.37 8.22
C VAL A 181 2.55 6.74 8.51
N TRP A 182 2.49 5.94 9.58
CA TRP A 182 1.24 5.36 10.05
C TRP A 182 1.22 5.22 11.58
N PRO A 183 0.04 5.40 12.23
CA PRO A 183 -0.14 5.13 13.64
C PRO A 183 -0.39 3.64 13.93
N LEU A 184 -0.04 3.23 15.14
CA LEU A 184 -0.54 2.04 15.81
C LEU A 184 -1.36 2.50 17.02
N TRP A 185 -2.54 1.92 17.24
CA TRP A 185 -3.46 2.29 18.31
C TRP A 185 -3.80 1.08 19.19
N SER A 186 -4.22 1.33 20.43
CA SER A 186 -4.34 0.27 21.45
C SER A 186 -5.73 -0.34 21.59
N ALA A 187 -6.76 0.23 20.96
CA ALA A 187 -8.14 -0.24 21.06
C ALA A 187 -8.79 -0.36 19.68
N PRO A 188 -9.68 -1.35 19.45
CA PRO A 188 -10.42 -1.47 18.20
C PRO A 188 -11.11 -0.14 17.83
N ALA A 189 -11.01 0.24 16.55
CA ALA A 189 -11.54 1.49 16.04
C ALA A 189 -12.45 1.22 14.84
N THR A 190 -13.51 2.01 14.71
CA THR A 190 -14.38 1.93 13.53
C THR A 190 -13.62 2.37 12.28
N ALA A 191 -14.05 1.92 11.10
CA ALA A 191 -13.42 2.32 9.83
C ALA A 191 -13.34 3.86 9.64
N ARG A 192 -14.33 4.62 10.15
CA ARG A 192 -14.30 6.09 10.12
C ARG A 192 -13.23 6.66 11.04
N ALA A 193 -13.16 6.16 12.28
CA ALA A 193 -12.13 6.56 13.24
C ALA A 193 -10.72 6.25 12.71
N VAL A 194 -10.51 5.06 12.15
CA VAL A 194 -9.24 4.69 11.49
C VAL A 194 -8.92 5.66 10.36
N GLY A 195 -9.87 5.98 9.48
CA GLY A 195 -9.66 6.97 8.41
C GLY A 195 -9.23 8.34 8.93
N SER A 196 -9.86 8.83 10.00
CA SER A 196 -9.48 10.08 10.66
C SER A 196 -8.08 10.02 11.27
N LEU A 197 -7.74 8.94 11.98
CA LEU A 197 -6.40 8.75 12.57
C LEU A 197 -5.33 8.75 11.47
N LEU A 198 -5.53 7.98 10.40
CA LEU A 198 -4.58 7.90 9.28
C LEU A 198 -4.41 9.25 8.55
N ALA A 199 -5.45 10.08 8.50
CA ALA A 199 -5.39 11.39 7.86
C ALA A 199 -4.67 12.46 8.70
N GLN A 200 -4.68 12.34 10.03
CA GLN A 200 -4.13 13.35 10.94
C GLN A 200 -2.68 13.09 11.37
N VAL A 201 -2.23 11.84 11.28
CA VAL A 201 -0.92 11.44 11.78
C VAL A 201 0.18 11.82 10.80
N VAL A 202 1.19 12.50 11.32
CA VAL A 202 2.45 12.83 10.64
C VAL A 202 3.63 12.53 11.57
N ALA A 203 4.85 12.44 11.02
CA ALA A 203 6.05 12.30 11.84
C ALA A 203 6.25 13.59 12.68
N PRO A 204 6.20 13.53 14.02
CA PRO A 204 6.31 14.72 14.86
C PRO A 204 7.77 15.16 14.99
N GLU A 205 8.31 15.78 13.94
CA GLU A 205 9.66 16.32 13.91
C GLU A 205 9.66 17.85 14.13
N GLY A 206 10.75 18.38 14.70
CA GLY A 206 10.94 19.83 14.88
C GLY A 206 9.82 20.51 15.69
N SER A 207 9.19 21.52 15.09
CA SER A 207 8.12 22.31 15.71
C SER A 207 6.81 21.54 15.90
N GLU A 208 6.67 20.32 15.37
CA GLU A 208 5.45 19.51 15.49
C GLU A 208 5.46 18.53 16.67
N ARG A 209 6.46 18.60 17.56
CA ARG A 209 6.55 17.72 18.74
C ARG A 209 5.30 17.75 19.63
N TRP A 210 4.61 18.88 19.70
CA TRP A 210 3.37 19.04 20.47
C TRP A 210 2.25 18.09 20.01
N ARG A 211 2.31 17.55 18.77
CA ARG A 211 1.34 16.57 18.27
C ARG A 211 1.33 15.28 19.10
N GLY A 212 2.41 14.99 19.83
CA GLY A 212 2.46 13.83 20.73
C GLY A 212 1.35 13.84 21.78
N ASP A 213 0.94 15.01 22.27
CA ASP A 213 -0.14 15.14 23.25
C ASP A 213 -1.49 14.72 22.66
N TRP A 214 -1.72 15.02 21.38
CA TRP A 214 -2.94 14.61 20.66
C TRP A 214 -2.92 13.11 20.33
N TYR A 215 -1.79 12.56 19.95
CA TYR A 215 -1.67 11.12 19.70
C TYR A 215 -2.06 10.30 20.93
N ARG A 216 -1.62 10.74 22.11
CA ARG A 216 -2.01 10.13 23.38
C ARG A 216 -3.52 10.21 23.61
N SER A 217 -4.14 11.37 23.39
CA SER A 217 -5.60 11.54 23.60
C SER A 217 -6.44 10.79 22.58
N TRP A 218 -5.90 10.49 21.39
CA TRP A 218 -6.54 9.68 20.37
C TRP A 218 -6.34 8.16 20.54
N GLY A 219 -5.60 7.72 21.56
CA GLY A 219 -5.34 6.29 21.81
C GLY A 219 -4.27 5.68 20.89
N ILE A 220 -3.46 6.52 20.24
CA ILE A 220 -2.29 6.07 19.48
C ILE A 220 -1.21 5.66 20.48
N SER A 221 -0.65 4.46 20.32
CA SER A 221 0.44 3.93 21.14
C SER A 221 1.81 4.16 20.50
N ARG A 222 1.88 4.14 19.16
CA ARG A 222 3.11 4.41 18.40
C ARG A 222 2.78 5.11 17.08
N VAL A 223 3.72 5.91 16.59
CA VAL A 223 3.75 6.35 15.20
C VAL A 223 4.99 5.77 14.56
N MET A 224 4.77 5.08 13.46
CA MET A 224 5.78 4.39 12.68
C MET A 224 6.08 5.20 11.42
N GLN A 225 7.31 5.09 10.94
CA GLN A 225 7.72 5.65 9.67
C GLN A 225 8.58 4.65 8.89
N SER A 226 8.41 4.61 7.58
CA SER A 226 9.33 3.93 6.67
C SER A 226 9.77 4.88 5.56
N GLN A 227 10.96 4.63 5.01
CA GLN A 227 11.39 5.28 3.77
C GLN A 227 10.70 4.60 2.58
N VAL A 228 10.21 5.39 1.64
CA VAL A 228 9.81 4.89 0.32
C VAL A 228 11.02 5.06 -0.60
N ARG A 229 11.71 3.95 -0.86
CA ARG A 229 12.83 3.90 -1.80
C ARG A 229 12.28 3.70 -3.20
N ARG A 230 12.99 4.24 -4.19
CA ARG A 230 12.72 4.02 -5.61
C ARG A 230 14.02 3.67 -6.31
N SER A 231 13.95 2.81 -7.32
CA SER A 231 15.10 2.50 -8.16
C SER A 231 15.65 3.76 -8.84
N SER A 232 16.88 3.72 -9.36
CA SER A 232 17.51 4.86 -10.05
C SER A 232 16.66 5.40 -11.21
N GLN A 233 16.04 4.50 -11.96
CA GLN A 233 15.06 4.77 -13.03
C GLN A 233 13.69 5.25 -12.52
N GLY A 234 13.45 5.15 -11.21
CA GLY A 234 12.27 5.69 -10.52
C GLY A 234 11.00 4.85 -10.65
N GLY A 235 11.08 3.70 -11.32
CA GLY A 235 9.93 2.83 -11.56
C GLY A 235 9.58 1.98 -10.33
N TYR A 236 10.48 1.08 -9.95
CA TYR A 236 10.28 0.17 -8.82
C TYR A 236 10.37 0.92 -7.50
N GLY A 237 9.53 0.56 -6.53
CA GLY A 237 9.61 1.03 -5.16
C GLY A 237 9.70 -0.10 -4.16
N THR A 238 10.21 0.22 -2.98
CA THR A 238 10.28 -0.67 -1.81
C THR A 238 10.17 0.17 -0.55
N PHE A 239 9.68 -0.44 0.53
CA PHE A 239 9.79 0.16 1.85
C PHE A 239 11.17 -0.12 2.43
N GLY A 240 11.74 0.86 3.12
CA GLY A 240 12.86 0.63 4.02
C GLY A 240 12.39 0.01 5.34
N PRO A 241 13.32 -0.41 6.22
CA PRO A 241 12.97 -0.88 7.55
C PRO A 241 12.14 0.17 8.31
N PRO A 242 11.04 -0.23 8.97
CA PRO A 242 10.23 0.69 9.75
C PRO A 242 10.97 1.17 10.99
N ARG A 243 10.75 2.42 11.39
CA ARG A 243 11.26 3.02 12.62
C ARG A 243 10.12 3.64 13.43
N VAL A 244 10.28 3.66 14.76
CA VAL A 244 9.37 4.39 15.65
C VAL A 244 9.78 5.85 15.66
N VAL A 245 8.86 6.76 15.35
CA VAL A 245 9.10 8.22 15.38
C VAL A 245 8.36 8.91 16.52
N TRP A 246 7.41 8.20 17.12
CA TRP A 246 6.81 8.58 18.39
C TRP A 246 6.29 7.32 19.08
N GLN A 247 6.38 7.30 20.40
CA GLN A 247 5.81 6.24 21.22
C GLN A 247 5.26 6.86 22.50
N ARG A 248 4.10 6.36 22.92
CA ARG A 248 3.56 6.67 24.23
C ARG A 248 4.50 6.12 25.30
N GLU A 249 5.00 7.03 26.15
CA GLU A 249 5.68 6.71 27.41
C GLU A 249 4.84 5.80 28.32
#